data_AF-A0A954FEP9-F1
#
_entry.id   AF-A0A954FEP9-F1
#
_cell.length_a   1.000
_cell.length_b   1.000
_cell.length_c   1.000
_cell.angle_alpha   90.00
_cell.angle_beta   90.00
_cell.angle_gamma   90.00
#
_symmetry.space_group_name_H-M   'P 1'
#
loop_
_entity.id
_entity.type
_entity.pdbx_description
1 polymer ?
#
loop_
_entity_poly.entity_id
_entity_poly.type
_entity_poly.pdbx_seq_one_letter_code
_entity_poly.pdbx_strand_id
1 'polypeptide(L)' 'YPKFSVINPFKKNVRVPMYYLGAHDIEFEEFMEVWLELKKKEGVFDTLYKYWILGETINPAPPRWSIIRNVLHWVD' A
#
# COMPACT_ATOMS: atom_id res chain seq x y z
N TYR A 1 22.71 -21.53 -21.04
CA TYR A 1 21.61 -20.73 -20.44
C TYR A 1 21.74 -20.79 -18.92
N PRO A 2 22.16 -19.72 -18.23
CA PRO A 2 22.12 -19.73 -16.77
C PRO A 2 20.68 -19.48 -16.30
N LYS A 3 20.23 -20.30 -15.35
CA LYS A 3 18.98 -20.06 -14.63
C LYS A 3 19.27 -19.04 -13.54
N PHE A 4 18.83 -17.81 -13.71
CA PHE A 4 18.83 -16.83 -12.63
C PHE A 4 17.73 -17.18 -11.64
N SER A 5 18.10 -17.43 -10.39
CA SER A 5 17.16 -17.60 -9.28
C SER A 5 17.10 -16.28 -8.54
N VAL A 6 15.92 -15.63 -8.53
CA VAL A 6 15.69 -14.44 -7.71
C VAL A 6 15.43 -14.91 -6.29
N ILE A 7 16.45 -14.78 -5.44
CA ILE A 7 16.28 -14.92 -3.99
C ILE A 7 15.66 -13.63 -3.45
N ASN A 8 14.63 -13.73 -2.61
CA ASN A 8 14.16 -12.60 -1.82
C ASN A 8 15.00 -12.53 -0.53
N PRO A 9 15.98 -11.60 -0.41
CA PRO A 9 16.84 -11.50 0.77
C PRO A 9 16.08 -11.05 2.03
N PHE A 10 14.85 -10.52 1.86
CA PHE A 10 13.99 -10.05 2.94
C PHE A 10 13.04 -11.13 3.47
N LYS A 11 13.42 -12.41 3.37
CA LYS A 11 12.65 -13.55 3.95
C LYS A 11 12.46 -13.48 5.48
N LYS A 12 13.00 -12.44 6.14
CA LYS A 12 12.76 -12.08 7.53
C LYS A 12 11.77 -10.93 7.58
N ASN A 13 10.81 -11.00 8.52
CA ASN A 13 9.90 -9.89 8.84
C ASN A 13 10.70 -8.71 9.43
N VAL A 14 11.34 -7.93 8.57
CA VAL A 14 12.04 -6.70 8.96
C VAL A 14 10.97 -5.66 9.28
N ARG A 15 10.87 -5.28 10.56
CA ARG A 15 10.06 -4.15 11.00
C ARG A 15 10.99 -3.00 11.31
N VAL A 16 10.76 -1.88 10.63
CA VAL A 16 11.48 -0.63 10.87
C VAL A 16 10.59 0.24 11.75
N PRO A 17 11.11 0.82 12.85
CA PRO A 17 10.33 1.76 13.65
C PRO A 17 9.99 2.99 12.81
N MET A 18 8.73 3.42 12.88
CA MET A 18 8.26 4.65 12.27
C MET A 18 8.30 5.76 13.32
N TYR A 19 8.87 6.90 12.96
CA TYR A 19 8.92 8.09 13.82
C TYR A 19 8.20 9.24 13.15
N TYR A 20 7.48 10.03 13.93
CA TYR A 20 6.95 11.33 13.52
C TYR A 20 7.54 12.40 14.44
N LEU A 21 7.77 13.59 13.89
CA LEU A 21 8.34 14.71 14.65
C LEU A 21 7.21 15.43 15.38
N GLY A 22 7.30 15.51 16.70
CA GLY A 22 6.33 16.22 17.55
C GLY A 22 6.69 17.69 17.82
N ALA A 23 7.83 18.19 17.33
CA ALA A 23 8.34 19.54 17.60
C ALA A 23 8.41 19.93 19.10
N HIS A 24 8.41 18.95 20.02
CA HIS A 24 8.26 19.14 21.47
C HIS A 24 6.93 19.78 21.90
N ASP A 25 5.91 19.69 21.05
CA ASP A 25 4.54 20.09 21.33
C ASP A 25 3.77 18.90 21.91
N ILE A 26 3.56 18.91 23.23
CA ILE A 26 2.91 17.83 23.98
C ILE A 26 1.47 17.63 23.52
N GLU A 27 0.74 18.72 23.23
CA GLU A 27 -0.66 18.63 22.79
C GLU A 27 -0.75 17.95 21.42
N PHE A 28 0.19 18.29 20.53
CA PHE A 28 0.28 17.65 19.23
C PHE A 28 0.69 16.17 19.33
N GLU A 29 1.61 15.83 20.22
CA GLU A 29 2.03 14.44 20.46
C GLU A 29 0.85 13.59 20.96
N GLU A 30 0.10 14.07 21.96
CA GLU A 30 -1.09 13.37 22.47
C GLU A 30 -2.18 13.22 21.39
N PHE A 31 -2.41 14.28 20.61
CA PHE A 31 -3.35 14.23 19.49
C PHE A 31 -2.95 13.16 18.47
N MET A 32 -1.67 13.12 18.08
CA MET A 32 -1.15 12.15 17.12
C MET A 32 -1.24 10.72 17.65
N GLU A 33 -0.95 10.48 18.93
CA GLU A 33 -1.07 9.17 19.55
C GLU A 33 -2.52 8.66 19.50
N VAL A 34 -3.48 9.49 19.93
CA VAL A 34 -4.91 9.13 19.91
C VAL A 34 -5.40 8.90 18.48
N TRP A 35 -5.01 9.77 17.54
CA TRP A 35 -5.39 9.65 16.14
C TRP A 35 -4.87 8.34 15.51
N LEU A 36 -3.61 7.98 15.77
CA LEU A 36 -3.01 6.74 15.28
C LEU A 36 -3.72 5.50 15.85
N GLU A 37 -4.03 5.50 17.14
CA GLU A 37 -4.77 4.40 17.78
C GLU A 37 -6.18 4.24 17.22
N LEU A 38 -6.89 5.34 16.96
CA LEU A 38 -8.20 5.31 16.29
C LEU A 38 -8.08 4.71 14.88
N LYS A 39 -7.16 5.22 14.05
CA LYS A 39 -6.99 4.74 12.67
C LYS A 39 -6.59 3.26 12.59
N LYS A 40 -5.82 2.79 13.57
CA LYS A 40 -5.46 1.38 13.70
C LYS A 40 -6.68 0.51 14.01
N LYS A 41 -7.54 0.94 14.93
CA LYS A 41 -8.80 0.22 15.28
C LYS A 41 -9.82 0.23 14.15
N GLU A 42 -9.86 1.29 13.35
CA GLU A 42 -10.70 1.37 12.14
C GLU A 42 -10.23 0.46 11.00
N GLY A 43 -9.04 -0.15 11.09
CA GLY A 43 -8.49 -1.03 10.04
C GLY A 43 -7.85 -0.28 8.87
N VAL A 44 -7.70 1.05 8.95
CA VAL A 44 -7.14 1.87 7.87
C VAL A 44 -5.71 1.45 7.51
N PHE A 45 -4.93 1.01 8.50
CA PHE A 45 -3.56 0.54 8.30
C PHE A 45 -3.48 -0.68 7.37
N ASP A 46 -4.42 -1.62 7.48
CA ASP A 46 -4.44 -2.81 6.63
C ASP A 46 -4.71 -2.41 5.17
N THR A 47 -5.70 -1.53 4.96
CA THR A 47 -6.03 -0.99 3.64
C THR A 47 -4.85 -0.25 3.01
N LEU A 48 -4.19 0.65 3.77
CA LEU A 48 -3.04 1.39 3.28
C LEU A 48 -1.83 0.48 3.04
N TYR A 49 -1.62 -0.53 3.87
CA TYR A 49 -0.53 -1.50 3.70
C TYR A 49 -0.72 -2.32 2.42
N LYS A 50 -1.93 -2.86 2.21
CA LYS A 50 -2.29 -3.60 1.00
C LYS A 50 -2.07 -2.75 -0.25
N TYR A 51 -2.52 -1.49 -0.22
CA TYR A 51 -2.39 -0.59 -1.36
C TYR A 51 -0.93 -0.16 -1.62
N TRP A 52 -0.24 0.40 -0.63
CA TRP A 52 1.08 1.03 -0.82
C TRP A 52 2.26 0.07 -0.76
N ILE A 53 2.16 -0.99 0.06
CA ILE A 53 3.28 -1.92 0.27
C ILE A 53 3.11 -3.18 -0.60
N LEU A 54 1.90 -3.74 -0.66
CA LEU A 54 1.63 -4.93 -1.46
C LEU A 54 1.22 -4.61 -2.91
N GLY A 55 0.86 -3.36 -3.21
CA GLY A 55 0.40 -2.96 -4.54
C GLY A 55 -0.97 -3.53 -4.91
N GLU A 56 -1.77 -3.95 -3.93
CA GLU A 56 -3.11 -4.46 -4.16
C GLU A 56 -4.04 -3.33 -4.63
N THR A 57 -4.60 -3.47 -5.82
CA THR A 57 -5.63 -2.55 -6.32
C THR A 57 -6.96 -2.86 -5.64
N ILE A 58 -7.41 -1.93 -4.78
CA ILE A 58 -8.69 -2.02 -4.06
C ILE A 58 -9.88 -1.93 -5.03
N ASN A 59 -9.69 -1.34 -6.22
CA ASN A 59 -10.62 -1.43 -7.34
C ASN A 59 -9.81 -1.66 -8.63
N PRO A 60 -10.02 -2.79 -9.34
CA PRO A 60 -9.42 -2.97 -10.64
C PRO A 60 -9.93 -1.87 -11.57
N ALA A 61 -9.01 -1.08 -12.14
CA ALA A 61 -9.39 -0.12 -13.17
C ALA A 61 -10.02 -0.90 -14.34
N PRO A 62 -11.08 -0.35 -14.98
CA PRO A 62 -11.61 -0.95 -16.17
C PRO A 62 -10.48 -1.09 -17.20
N PRO A 63 -10.56 -2.09 -18.09
CA PRO A 63 -9.55 -2.27 -19.10
C PRO A 63 -9.34 -0.96 -19.87
N ARG A 64 -8.07 -0.65 -20.15
CA ARG A 64 -7.73 0.56 -20.93
C ARG A 64 -8.51 0.53 -22.25
N TRP A 65 -9.00 1.69 -22.66
CA TRP A 65 -9.71 1.85 -23.93
C TRP A 65 -8.79 1.43 -25.09
N SER A 66 -9.33 0.67 -26.04
CA SER A 66 -8.62 0.19 -27.23
C SER A 66 -9.54 0.16 -28.44
N ILE A 67 -9.04 0.52 -29.62
CA ILE A 67 -9.83 0.51 -30.86
C ILE A 67 -10.36 -0.90 -31.15
N ILE A 68 -9.53 -1.93 -30.95
CA ILE A 68 -9.89 -3.31 -31.25
C ILE A 68 -11.08 -3.82 -30.41
N ARG A 69 -11.17 -3.41 -29.13
CA ARG A 69 -12.28 -3.76 -28.23
C ARG A 69 -13.45 -2.79 -28.37
N ASN A 70 -13.18 -1.49 -28.31
CA ASN A 70 -14.20 -0.46 -28.13
C ASN A 70 -14.80 0.07 -29.44
N VAL A 71 -14.14 -0.12 -30.58
CA VAL A 71 -14.63 0.32 -31.90
C VAL A 71 -14.90 -0.88 -32.82
N LEU A 72 -13.93 -1.80 -32.91
CA LEU A 72 -14.02 -2.95 -33.82
C LEU A 72 -14.74 -4.16 -33.21
N HIS A 73 -14.81 -4.24 -31.88
CA HIS A 73 -15.44 -5.35 -31.14
C HIS A 73 -14.87 -6.74 -31.50
N TRP A 74 -13.57 -6.84 -31.81
CA TRP A 74 -12.93 -8.11 -32.18
C TRP A 74 -12.45 -8.94 -30.99
N VAL A 75 -12.34 -8.31 -29.82
CA VAL A 75 -11.96 -8.94 -28.55
C VAL A 75 -12.80 -8.34 -27.43
N ASP A 76 -13.02 -9.14 -26.38
CA ASP A 76 -13.73 -8.72 -25.16
C ASP A 76 -12.85 -7.85 -24.22
#